data_AF-A0A948XMX0-F1
#
_entry.id   AF-A0A948XMX0-F1
#
_cell.length_a   1.000
_cell.length_b   1.000
_cell.length_c   1.000
_cell.angle_alpha   90.00
_cell.angle_beta   90.00
_cell.angle_gamma   90.00
#
_symmetry.space_group_name_H-M   'P 1'
#
loop_
_entity.id
_entity.type
_entity.pdbx_description
1 polymer ?
#
loop_
_entity_poly.entity_id
_entity_poly.type
_entity_poly.pdbx_seq_one_letter_code
_entity_poly.pdbx_strand_id
1 'polypeptide(L)'
;MNKDLTLNIPVMDAMHDEFETLLLALQNSSQSEFMTLFQEMIEHTAEHFKTEENIMNAHNFYDKKEHFDEHANLLGEMKYFYEKAKKHPMFGKSYINDYAYEKFRRHIVNIDSQLAMFLKEKNLEK
;
A
#
# COMPACT_ATOMS: atom_id res chain seq x y z
N MET A 1 -10.85 -0.09 -8.09
CA MET A 1 -10.77 -1.31 -7.27
C MET A 1 -11.63 -2.46 -7.74
N ASN A 2 -11.10 -3.68 -7.62
CA ASN A 2 -11.93 -4.88 -7.52
C ASN A 2 -12.86 -4.75 -6.29
N LYS A 3 -14.15 -5.08 -6.44
CA LYS A 3 -15.13 -5.04 -5.34
C LYS A 3 -14.70 -5.85 -4.12
N ASP A 4 -13.89 -6.88 -4.32
CA ASP A 4 -13.38 -7.74 -3.25
C ASP A 4 -12.37 -7.06 -2.32
N LEU A 5 -11.87 -5.87 -2.69
CA LEU A 5 -10.91 -5.09 -1.90
C LEU A 5 -11.52 -3.82 -1.28
N THR A 6 -12.79 -3.54 -1.55
CA THR A 6 -13.47 -2.38 -0.96
C THR A 6 -13.79 -2.62 0.51
N LEU A 7 -13.17 -1.83 1.38
CA LEU A 7 -13.34 -1.88 2.82
C LEU A 7 -14.49 -1.00 3.30
N ASN A 8 -15.06 -0.14 2.46
CA ASN A 8 -16.10 0.84 2.83
C ASN A 8 -15.62 1.79 3.93
N ILE A 9 -14.36 2.21 3.82
CA ILE A 9 -13.74 3.27 4.62
C ILE A 9 -13.21 4.27 3.59
N PRO A 10 -13.91 5.38 3.32
CA PRO A 10 -13.68 6.21 2.13
C PRO A 10 -12.23 6.66 1.94
N VAL A 11 -11.55 7.04 3.03
CA VAL A 11 -10.14 7.46 2.98
C VAL A 11 -9.20 6.30 2.63
N MET A 12 -9.42 5.09 3.16
CA MET A 12 -8.59 3.92 2.84
C MET A 12 -8.85 3.46 1.41
N ASP A 13 -10.13 3.34 1.02
CA ASP A 13 -10.53 2.90 -0.32
C ASP A 13 -9.97 3.83 -1.41
N ALA A 14 -9.97 5.16 -1.18
CA ALA A 14 -9.40 6.12 -2.11
C ALA A 14 -7.88 5.92 -2.29
N MET A 15 -7.14 5.72 -1.19
CA MET A 15 -5.70 5.48 -1.28
C MET A 15 -5.38 4.11 -1.89
N HIS A 16 -6.22 3.10 -1.66
CA HIS A 16 -6.11 1.80 -2.33
C HIS A 16 -6.32 1.92 -3.85
N ASP A 17 -7.30 2.72 -4.29
CA ASP A 17 -7.53 3.03 -5.71
C ASP A 17 -6.37 3.81 -6.35
N GLU A 18 -5.79 4.77 -5.63
CA GLU A 18 -4.60 5.51 -6.06
C GLU A 18 -3.38 4.58 -6.21
N PHE A 19 -3.18 3.64 -5.28
CA PHE A 19 -2.14 2.62 -5.38
C PHE A 19 -2.32 1.74 -6.64
N GLU A 20 -3.52 1.22 -6.90
CA GLU A 20 -3.78 0.41 -8.10
C GLU A 20 -3.52 1.21 -9.38
N THR A 21 -3.88 2.50 -9.39
CA THR A 21 -3.62 3.40 -10.51
C THR A 21 -2.13 3.58 -10.77
N LEU A 22 -1.34 3.85 -9.72
CA LEU A 22 0.12 3.96 -9.81
C LEU A 22 0.76 2.64 -10.24
N LEU A 23 0.28 1.50 -9.71
CA LEU A 23 0.78 0.18 -10.09
C LEU A 23 0.56 -0.08 -11.58
N LEU A 24 -0.64 0.21 -12.10
CA LEU A 24 -0.94 0.06 -13.52
C LEU A 24 -0.08 0.99 -14.39
N ALA A 25 0.08 2.25 -13.98
CA ALA A 25 0.96 3.20 -14.68
C ALA A 25 2.41 2.69 -14.73
N LEU A 26 2.91 2.16 -13.61
CA LEU A 26 4.27 1.65 -13.49
C LEU A 26 4.49 0.37 -14.31
N GLN A 27 3.52 -0.54 -14.36
CA GLN A 27 3.55 -1.74 -15.21
C GLN A 27 3.61 -1.40 -16.71
N ASN A 28 2.97 -0.31 -17.13
CA ASN A 28 2.94 0.15 -18.52
C ASN A 28 4.00 1.22 -18.85
N SER A 29 4.82 1.60 -17.88
CA SER A 29 5.79 2.69 -18.02
C SER A 29 6.92 2.37 -18.99
N SER A 30 7.44 3.42 -19.65
CA SER A 30 8.69 3.32 -20.38
C SER A 30 9.88 3.17 -19.43
N GLN A 31 11.05 2.78 -19.97
CA GLN A 31 12.27 2.67 -19.17
C GLN A 31 12.68 4.00 -18.50
N SER A 32 12.42 5.13 -19.16
CA SER A 32 12.72 6.47 -18.63
C SER A 32 11.77 6.91 -17.51
N GLU A 33 10.54 6.42 -17.50
CA GLU A 33 9.52 6.80 -16.50
C GLU A 33 9.54 5.88 -15.28
N PHE A 34 9.99 4.63 -15.45
CA PHE A 34 9.90 3.58 -14.43
C PHE A 34 10.44 4.01 -13.06
N MET A 35 11.63 4.63 -13.01
CA MET A 35 12.22 5.00 -11.72
C MET A 35 11.46 6.14 -11.03
N THR A 36 10.90 7.09 -11.79
CA THR A 36 10.10 8.18 -11.24
C THR A 36 8.79 7.65 -10.67
N LEU A 37 8.06 6.85 -11.46
CA LEU A 37 6.80 6.25 -11.03
C LEU A 37 6.98 5.27 -9.85
N PHE A 38 8.10 4.55 -9.79
CA PHE A 38 8.38 3.67 -8.65
C PHE A 38 8.65 4.47 -7.37
N GLN A 39 9.30 5.64 -7.49
CA GLN A 39 9.44 6.54 -6.36
C GLN A 39 8.09 7.10 -5.90
N GLU A 40 7.25 7.56 -6.83
CA GLU A 40 5.88 8.04 -6.53
C GLU A 40 5.05 6.96 -5.82
N MET A 41 5.14 5.71 -6.26
CA MET A 41 4.48 4.58 -5.62
C MET A 41 4.95 4.37 -4.17
N ILE A 42 6.25 4.53 -3.88
CA ILE A 42 6.81 4.43 -2.52
C ILE A 42 6.31 5.59 -1.65
N GLU A 43 6.28 6.81 -2.18
CA GLU A 43 5.83 8.00 -1.46
C GLU A 43 4.34 7.91 -1.13
N HIS A 44 3.51 7.53 -2.11
CA HIS A 44 2.09 7.26 -1.90
C HIS A 44 1.86 6.17 -0.84
N THR A 45 2.56 5.03 -0.94
CA THR A 45 2.42 3.93 0.03
C THR A 45 2.81 4.37 1.45
N ALA A 46 3.85 5.19 1.59
CA ALA A 46 4.25 5.72 2.89
C ALA A 46 3.20 6.67 3.49
N GLU A 47 2.57 7.53 2.68
CA GLU A 47 1.51 8.43 3.16
C GLU A 47 0.22 7.66 3.49
N HIS A 48 -0.09 6.62 2.71
CA HIS A 48 -1.18 5.69 3.01
C HIS A 48 -1.01 5.04 4.37
N PHE A 49 0.13 4.38 4.61
CA PHE A 49 0.44 3.76 5.89
C PHE A 49 0.38 4.78 7.04
N LYS A 50 0.97 5.96 6.86
CA LYS A 50 0.94 7.01 7.89
C LYS A 50 -0.49 7.48 8.20
N THR A 51 -1.37 7.55 7.20
CA THR A 51 -2.78 7.89 7.39
C THR A 51 -3.47 6.86 8.27
N GLU A 52 -3.30 5.57 7.99
CA GLU A 52 -3.84 4.49 8.81
C GLU A 52 -3.24 4.47 10.22
N GLU A 53 -1.92 4.68 10.34
CA GLU A 53 -1.22 4.76 11.63
C GLU A 53 -1.75 5.89 12.51
N ASN A 54 -2.07 7.04 11.90
CA ASN A 54 -2.69 8.16 12.62
C ASN A 54 -4.09 7.80 13.11
N ILE A 55 -4.90 7.15 12.27
CA ILE A 55 -6.24 6.66 12.65
C ILE A 55 -6.14 5.66 13.80
N MET A 56 -5.24 4.68 13.70
CA MET A 56 -5.00 3.67 14.72
C MET A 56 -4.57 4.29 16.06
N ASN A 57 -3.70 5.29 16.02
CA ASN A 57 -3.27 6.01 17.23
C ASN A 57 -4.39 6.87 17.82
N ALA A 58 -5.16 7.58 17.00
CA ALA A 58 -6.24 8.45 17.46
C ALA A 58 -7.35 7.67 18.16
N HIS A 59 -7.62 6.44 17.71
CA HIS A 59 -8.74 5.63 18.20
C HIS A 59 -8.34 4.46 19.09
N ASN A 60 -7.04 4.33 19.41
CA ASN A 60 -6.49 3.24 20.22
C ASN A 60 -6.84 1.86 19.65
N PHE A 61 -6.60 1.66 18.34
CA PHE A 61 -6.74 0.35 17.71
C PHE A 61 -5.85 -0.69 18.42
N TYR A 62 -6.45 -1.84 18.72
CA TYR A 62 -5.86 -2.83 19.63
C TYR A 62 -4.63 -3.54 19.05
N ASP A 63 -4.64 -3.84 17.74
CA ASP A 63 -3.55 -4.55 17.05
C ASP A 63 -2.62 -3.61 16.25
N LYS A 64 -2.54 -2.33 16.63
CA LYS A 64 -1.74 -1.33 15.90
C LYS A 64 -0.27 -1.71 15.76
N LYS A 65 0.32 -2.41 16.74
CA LYS A 65 1.74 -2.78 16.67
C LYS A 65 2.02 -3.74 15.51
N GLU A 66 1.21 -4.80 15.39
CA GLU A 66 1.38 -5.78 14.32
C GLU A 66 1.15 -5.14 12.95
N HIS A 67 0.14 -4.28 12.85
CA HIS A 67 -0.12 -3.51 11.64
C HIS A 67 1.09 -2.63 11.24
N PHE A 68 1.67 -1.87 12.18
CA PHE A 68 2.81 -0.99 11.91
C PHE A 68 4.06 -1.78 11.50
N ASP A 69 4.27 -2.96 12.10
CA ASP A 69 5.38 -3.84 11.73
C ASP A 69 5.22 -4.35 10.28
N GLU A 70 4.01 -4.68 9.84
CA GLU A 70 3.73 -5.06 8.45
C GLU A 70 3.97 -3.89 7.48
N HIS A 71 3.52 -2.67 7.82
CA HIS A 71 3.83 -1.47 7.04
C HIS A 71 5.33 -1.27 6.86
N ALA A 72 6.10 -1.37 7.95
CA ALA A 72 7.54 -1.20 7.93
C ALA A 72 8.21 -2.25 7.02
N ASN A 73 7.74 -3.50 7.07
CA ASN A 73 8.23 -4.59 6.24
C ASN A 73 7.95 -4.35 4.74
N LEU A 74 6.69 -4.04 4.39
CA LEU A 74 6.28 -3.80 3.01
C LEU A 74 7.00 -2.59 2.41
N LEU A 75 7.06 -1.47 3.14
CA LEU A 75 7.73 -0.26 2.68
C LEU A 75 9.25 -0.46 2.58
N GLY A 76 9.85 -1.20 3.51
CA GLY A 76 11.26 -1.57 3.48
C GLY A 76 11.61 -2.43 2.26
N GLU A 77 10.75 -3.40 1.93
CA GLU A 77 10.90 -4.24 0.74
C GLU A 77 10.79 -3.42 -0.55
N MET A 78 9.79 -2.54 -0.67
CA MET A 78 9.65 -1.65 -1.84
C MET A 78 10.91 -0.80 -2.05
N LYS A 79 11.42 -0.18 -0.98
CA LYS A 79 12.66 0.63 -1.02
C LYS A 79 13.86 -0.20 -1.41
N TYR A 80 13.96 -1.44 -0.92
CA TYR A 80 15.03 -2.36 -1.32
C TYR A 80 15.01 -2.65 -2.83
N PHE A 81 13.85 -2.98 -3.39
CA PHE A 81 13.72 -3.22 -4.83
C PHE A 81 13.97 -1.97 -5.67
N TYR A 82 13.51 -0.81 -5.22
CA TYR A 82 13.81 0.47 -5.87
C TYR A 82 15.31 0.75 -5.93
N GLU A 83 16.04 0.59 -4.82
CA GLU A 83 17.50 0.77 -4.82
C GLU A 83 18.23 -0.23 -5.72
N LYS A 84 17.76 -1.49 -5.78
CA LYS A 84 18.30 -2.47 -6.73
C LYS A 84 17.98 -2.11 -8.17
N ALA A 85 16.80 -1.57 -8.45
CA ALA A 85 16.36 -1.20 -9.80
C ALA A 85 17.25 -0.13 -10.45
N LYS A 86 17.83 0.78 -9.66
CA LYS A 86 18.78 1.80 -10.14
C LYS A 86 19.97 1.20 -10.91
N LYS A 87 20.43 0.01 -10.51
CA LYS A 87 21.54 -0.71 -11.18
C LYS A 87 21.05 -1.88 -12.04
N HIS A 88 19.96 -2.50 -11.65
CA HIS A 88 19.39 -3.69 -12.28
C HIS A 88 17.89 -3.48 -12.54
N PRO A 89 17.50 -2.75 -13.60
CA PRO A 89 16.09 -2.38 -13.83
C PRO A 89 15.13 -3.57 -13.89
N MET A 90 15.59 -4.72 -14.39
CA MET A 90 14.79 -5.95 -14.44
C MET A 90 14.34 -6.43 -13.06
N PHE A 91 15.13 -6.18 -12.01
CA PHE A 91 14.81 -6.56 -10.64
C PHE A 91 13.66 -5.72 -10.06
N GLY A 92 13.64 -4.43 -10.38
CA GLY A 92 12.49 -3.56 -10.07
C GLY A 92 11.26 -3.99 -10.86
N LYS A 93 11.41 -4.25 -12.16
CA LYS A 93 10.31 -4.69 -13.02
C LYS A 93 9.69 -6.01 -12.55
N SER A 94 10.48 -7.00 -12.11
CA SER A 94 9.94 -8.25 -11.57
C SER A 94 9.15 -8.01 -10.28
N TYR A 95 9.63 -7.14 -9.39
CA TYR A 95 8.88 -6.77 -8.19
C TYR A 95 7.48 -6.22 -8.52
N ILE A 96 7.43 -5.26 -9.45
CA ILE A 96 6.19 -4.59 -9.86
C ILE A 96 5.23 -5.52 -10.60
N ASN A 97 5.72 -6.35 -11.52
CA ASN A 97 4.86 -7.19 -12.35
C ASN A 97 4.44 -8.49 -11.65
N ASP A 98 5.29 -9.05 -10.79
CA ASP A 98 5.10 -10.41 -10.29
C ASP A 98 4.66 -10.46 -8.82
N TYR A 99 4.92 -9.41 -8.03
CA TYR A 99 4.75 -9.47 -6.57
C TYR A 99 3.90 -8.34 -5.97
N ALA A 100 4.00 -7.11 -6.50
CA ALA A 100 3.41 -5.93 -5.86
C ALA A 100 1.88 -6.05 -5.66
N TYR A 101 1.15 -6.52 -6.67
CA TYR A 101 -0.32 -6.66 -6.58
C TYR A 101 -0.75 -7.65 -5.50
N GLU A 102 -0.14 -8.84 -5.45
CA GLU A 102 -0.54 -9.87 -4.48
C GLU A 102 -0.19 -9.45 -3.05
N LYS A 103 0.92 -8.73 -2.85
CA LYS A 103 1.28 -8.16 -1.54
C LYS A 103 0.27 -7.13 -1.07
N PHE A 104 -0.08 -6.18 -1.94
CA PHE A 104 -1.13 -5.20 -1.69
C PHE A 104 -2.47 -5.86 -1.35
N ARG A 105 -2.92 -6.80 -2.21
CA ARG A 105 -4.14 -7.57 -1.99
C ARG A 105 -4.15 -8.28 -0.63
N ARG A 106 -3.05 -8.95 -0.28
CA ARG A 106 -2.92 -9.67 0.99
C ARG A 106 -2.93 -8.74 2.20
N HIS A 107 -2.33 -7.57 2.09
CA HIS A 107 -2.34 -6.56 3.14
C HIS A 107 -3.78 -6.10 3.41
N ILE A 108 -4.51 -5.69 2.37
CA ILE A 108 -5.92 -5.27 2.49
C ILE A 108 -6.77 -6.36 3.15
N VAL A 109 -6.69 -7.58 2.63
CA VAL A 109 -7.57 -8.67 3.08
C VAL A 109 -7.26 -9.11 4.50
N ASN A 110 -5.99 -9.19 4.88
CA ASN A 110 -5.60 -9.79 6.17
C ASN A 110 -5.36 -8.76 7.27
N ILE A 111 -5.01 -7.52 6.94
CA ILE A 111 -4.55 -6.50 7.89
C ILE A 111 -5.54 -5.33 7.92
N ASP A 112 -5.71 -4.61 6.82
CA ASP A 112 -6.55 -3.40 6.75
C ASP A 112 -8.02 -3.70 7.06
N SER A 113 -8.50 -4.89 6.67
CA SER A 113 -9.86 -5.35 6.98
C SER A 113 -10.16 -5.37 8.48
N GLN A 114 -9.16 -5.62 9.32
CA GLN A 114 -9.30 -5.59 10.78
C GLN A 114 -9.49 -4.17 11.30
N LEU A 115 -8.73 -3.21 10.76
CA LEU A 115 -8.89 -1.80 11.07
C LEU A 115 -10.26 -1.30 10.59
N ALA A 116 -10.65 -1.63 9.36
CA ALA A 116 -11.95 -1.25 8.81
C ALA A 116 -13.12 -1.80 9.64
N MET A 117 -13.04 -3.06 10.10
CA MET A 117 -14.05 -3.64 10.99
C MET A 117 -14.15 -2.85 12.29
N PHE A 118 -13.01 -2.54 12.93
CA PHE A 118 -12.97 -1.74 14.14
C PHE A 118 -13.58 -0.35 13.95
N LEU A 119 -13.26 0.36 12.86
CA LEU A 119 -13.80 1.69 12.60
C LEU A 119 -15.32 1.68 12.46
N LYS A 120 -15.87 0.69 11.74
CA LYS A 120 -17.32 0.51 11.58
C LYS A 120 -18.00 0.20 12.90
N GLU A 121 -17.43 -0.68 13.72
CA GLU A 121 -17.97 -0.98 15.05
C GLU A 121 -18.04 0.25 15.96
N LYS A 122 -17.12 1.20 15.75
CA LYS A 122 -17.07 2.48 16.47
C LYS A 122 -17.85 3.61 15.79
N ASN A 123 -18.45 3.37 14.63
CA ASN A 123 -19.11 4.39 13.79
C ASN A 123 -18.16 5.54 13.39
N LEU A 124 -16.92 5.20 13.01
CA LEU A 124 -15.82 6.12 12.65
C LEU A 124 -15.47 6.08 11.16
N GLU A 125 -16.29 5.44 10.32
CA GLU A 125 -16.07 5.23 8.89
C GLU A 125 -16.25 6.48 7.99
N LYS A 126 -16.23 7.69 8.56
CA LYS A 126 -16.50 8.94 7.84
C LYS A 126 -15.30 9.45 7.04
#